data_AF-A0A0Q7I366-F1
#
_entry.id   AF-A0A0Q7I366-F1
#
_cell.length_a   1.000
_cell.length_b   1.000
_cell.length_c   1.000
_cell.angle_alpha   90.00
_cell.angle_beta   90.00
_cell.angle_gamma   90.00
#
_symmetry.space_group_name_H-M   'P 1'
#
loop_
_entity.id
_entity.type
_entity.pdbx_description
1 polymer ?
#
loop_
_entity_poly.entity_id
_entity_poly.type
_entity_poly.pdbx_seq_one_letter_code
_entity_poly.pdbx_strand_id
1 'polypeptide(L)'
;MNIRQIAPDFSATGQILPEQVQAVADAGFKSIVCARPDNEESGQPSFEAVAKAAAAAGIGIVHIPVSGPLGEGQIIRFHDAWEKLPKPMLGYCRSGARAGSLYATLSK
;
A
#
# COMPACT_ATOMS: atom_id res chain seq x y z
N MET A 1 13.36 -0.58 -4.78
CA MET A 1 12.24 0.17 -4.17
C MET A 1 12.72 1.59 -3.88
N ASN A 2 11.94 2.62 -4.18
CA ASN A 2 12.24 4.00 -3.80
C ASN A 2 11.11 4.48 -2.88
N ILE A 3 11.35 4.46 -1.56
CA ILE A 3 10.35 4.78 -0.54
C ILE A 3 10.41 6.27 -0.26
N ARG A 4 9.28 6.95 -0.45
CA ARG A 4 9.10 8.36 -0.13
C ARG A 4 8.29 8.47 1.15
N GLN A 5 8.89 8.99 2.20
CA GLN A 5 8.19 9.30 3.44
C GLN A 5 7.26 10.50 3.22
N ILE A 6 5.97 10.35 3.56
CA ILE A 6 4.95 11.40 3.45
C ILE A 6 4.63 11.95 4.85
N ALA A 7 4.64 11.09 5.86
CA ALA A 7 4.44 11.41 7.27
C ALA A 7 5.22 10.41 8.14
N PRO A 8 5.35 10.65 9.46
CA PRO A 8 6.02 9.70 10.36
C PRO A 8 5.43 8.27 10.30
N ASP A 9 4.11 8.17 10.16
CA ASP A 9 3.38 6.90 10.15
C ASP A 9 3.00 6.40 8.75
N PHE A 10 3.33 7.14 7.69
CA PHE A 10 2.97 6.77 6.32
C PHE A 10 4.07 7.09 5.30
N SER A 11 4.41 6.09 4.52
CA SER A 11 5.30 6.22 3.36
C SER A 11 4.65 5.67 2.11
N ALA A 12 5.10 6.14 0.94
CA ALA A 12 4.63 5.63 -0.34
C ALA A 12 5.79 5.19 -1.24
N THR A 13 5.57 4.16 -2.06
CA THR A 13 6.55 3.71 -3.05
C THR A 13 5.88 3.26 -4.36
N GLY A 14 6.69 3.02 -5.39
CA GLY A 14 6.25 2.39 -6.64
C GLY A 14 5.91 0.91 -6.45
N GLN A 15 5.81 0.15 -7.53
CA GLN A 15 5.48 -1.27 -7.43
C GLN A 15 6.49 -2.01 -6.53
N ILE A 16 5.97 -2.83 -5.62
CA ILE A 16 6.77 -3.80 -4.85
C ILE A 16 6.58 -5.19 -5.40
N LEU A 17 7.63 -6.01 -5.30
CA LEU A 17 7.60 -7.44 -5.64
C LEU A 17 7.38 -8.28 -4.38
N PRO A 18 6.82 -9.50 -4.49
CA PRO A 18 6.67 -10.40 -3.34
C PRO A 18 7.98 -10.63 -2.57
N GLU A 19 9.11 -10.76 -3.27
CA GLU A 19 10.43 -10.99 -2.65
C GLU A 19 10.92 -9.77 -1.83
N GLN A 20 10.37 -8.59 -2.11
CA GLN A 20 10.74 -7.34 -1.44
C GLN A 20 9.96 -7.11 -0.14
N VAL A 21 8.91 -7.89 0.12
CA VAL A 21 8.04 -7.70 1.29
C VAL A 21 8.78 -7.95 2.61
N GLN A 22 9.73 -8.88 2.64
CA GLN A 22 10.56 -9.08 3.83
C GLN A 22 11.39 -7.83 4.15
N ALA A 23 11.99 -7.20 3.13
CA ALA A 23 12.74 -5.96 3.33
C ALA A 23 11.84 -4.80 3.78
N VAL A 24 10.54 -4.82 3.43
CA VAL A 24 9.55 -3.86 3.98
C VAL A 24 9.31 -4.11 5.47
N ALA A 25 9.24 -5.37 5.90
CA ALA A 25 9.13 -5.73 7.33
C ALA A 25 10.37 -5.30 8.11
N ASP A 26 11.55 -5.60 7.58
CA ASP A 26 12.84 -5.29 8.19
C ASP A 26 13.07 -3.77 8.30
N ALA A 27 12.48 -2.99 7.39
CA ALA A 27 12.46 -1.53 7.46
C ALA A 27 11.50 -0.97 8.53
N GLY A 28 10.76 -1.82 9.25
CA GLY A 28 9.90 -1.46 10.38
C GLY A 28 8.44 -1.17 10.01
N PHE A 29 8.04 -1.36 8.75
CA PHE A 29 6.63 -1.23 8.35
C PHE A 29 5.79 -2.38 8.89
N LYS A 30 4.63 -2.06 9.46
CA LYS A 30 3.72 -3.04 10.07
C LYS A 30 2.50 -3.32 9.22
N SER A 31 2.19 -2.45 8.27
CA SER A 31 1.10 -2.64 7.32
C SER A 31 1.39 -2.11 5.92
N ILE A 32 0.69 -2.65 4.93
CA ILE A 32 0.82 -2.28 3.52
C ILE A 32 -0.57 -1.98 2.92
N VAL A 33 -0.67 -0.94 2.09
CA VAL A 33 -1.84 -0.68 1.25
C VAL A 33 -1.47 -0.71 -0.23
N CYS A 34 -2.14 -1.58 -0.99
CA CYS A 34 -2.02 -1.63 -2.45
C CYS A 34 -3.10 -0.73 -3.08
N ALA A 35 -2.68 0.39 -3.67
CA ALA A 35 -3.56 1.30 -4.41
C ALA A 35 -3.56 1.04 -5.93
N ARG A 36 -3.07 -0.13 -6.38
CA ARG A 36 -2.99 -0.53 -7.80
C ARG A 36 -4.00 -1.64 -8.11
N PRO A 37 -4.87 -1.49 -9.12
CA PRO A 37 -5.64 -2.60 -9.69
C PRO A 37 -4.71 -3.70 -10.20
N ASP A 38 -5.14 -4.95 -10.10
CA ASP A 38 -4.42 -6.07 -10.71
C ASP A 38 -4.53 -6.01 -12.25
N ASN A 39 -3.53 -6.56 -12.93
CA ASN A 39 -3.44 -6.63 -14.40
C ASN A 39 -3.43 -5.25 -15.10
N GLU A 40 -2.90 -4.20 -14.46
CA GLU A 40 -2.72 -2.88 -15.10
C GLU A 40 -1.60 -2.90 -16.15
N GLU A 41 -0.61 -3.79 -16.01
CA GLU A 41 0.55 -3.91 -16.91
C GLU A 41 1.06 -5.35 -17.01
N SER A 42 1.60 -5.73 -18.17
CA SER A 42 2.25 -7.04 -18.37
C SER A 42 3.43 -7.21 -17.41
N GLY A 43 3.46 -8.32 -16.68
CA GLY A 43 4.50 -8.60 -15.68
C GLY A 43 4.26 -7.95 -14.31
N GLN A 44 3.12 -7.29 -14.11
CA GLN A 44 2.71 -6.84 -12.78
C GLN A 44 2.51 -8.05 -11.85
N PRO A 45 3.10 -8.05 -10.64
CA PRO A 45 2.77 -9.06 -9.63
C PRO A 45 1.33 -8.86 -9.15
N SER A 46 0.59 -9.95 -8.99
CA SER A 46 -0.76 -9.89 -8.42
C SER A 46 -0.70 -9.42 -6.98
N PHE A 47 -1.75 -8.71 -6.54
CA PHE A 47 -1.94 -8.38 -5.14
C PHE A 47 -1.87 -9.63 -4.26
N GLU A 48 -2.46 -10.75 -4.70
CA GLU A 48 -2.45 -12.01 -3.95
C GLU A 48 -1.02 -12.52 -3.67
N ALA A 49 -0.11 -12.44 -4.64
CA ALA A 49 1.27 -12.86 -4.44
C ALA A 49 1.98 -11.99 -3.39
N VAL A 50 1.76 -10.68 -3.43
CA VAL A 50 2.29 -9.74 -2.43
C VAL A 50 1.64 -9.98 -1.06
N ALA A 51 0.34 -10.28 -1.03
CA ALA A 51 -0.39 -10.52 0.21
C ALA A 51 0.06 -11.79 0.92
N LYS A 52 0.35 -12.85 0.16
CA LYS A 52 0.93 -14.09 0.68
C LYS A 52 2.31 -13.83 1.31
N ALA A 53 3.15 -13.03 0.66
CA ALA A 53 4.45 -12.65 1.19
C ALA A 53 4.32 -11.75 2.45
N ALA A 54 3.33 -10.84 2.48
CA ALA A 54 3.05 -10.01 3.64
C ALA A 54 2.59 -10.84 4.84
N ALA A 55 1.70 -11.81 4.63
CA ALA A 55 1.29 -12.74 5.67
C ALA A 55 2.47 -13.56 6.21
N ALA A 56 3.36 -14.04 5.35
CA ALA A 56 4.57 -14.77 5.76
C ALA A 56 5.54 -13.89 6.58
N ALA A 57 5.60 -12.59 6.28
CA ALA A 57 6.42 -11.60 7.00
C ALA A 57 5.71 -11.01 8.24
N GLY A 58 4.47 -11.42 8.55
CA GLY A 58 3.70 -10.89 9.68
C GLY A 58 3.18 -9.45 9.49
N ILE A 59 3.11 -8.97 8.25
CA ILE A 59 2.63 -7.63 7.90
C ILE A 59 1.15 -7.69 7.47
N GLY A 60 0.32 -6.81 8.04
CA GLY A 60 -1.06 -6.64 7.59
C GLY A 60 -1.11 -5.97 6.21
N ILE A 61 -1.98 -6.42 5.30
CA ILE A 61 -2.07 -5.85 3.96
C ILE A 61 -3.52 -5.67 3.52
N VAL A 62 -3.79 -4.60 2.78
CA VAL A 62 -5.13 -4.31 2.21
C VAL A 62 -5.03 -3.91 0.74
N HIS A 63 -6.02 -4.32 -0.05
CA HIS A 63 -6.17 -3.94 -1.46
C HIS A 63 -7.24 -2.88 -1.64
N ILE A 64 -6.86 -1.72 -2.16
CA ILE A 64 -7.75 -0.60 -2.43
C ILE A 64 -7.48 -0.11 -3.86
N PRO A 65 -7.92 -0.85 -4.88
CA PRO A 65 -7.57 -0.54 -6.26
C PRO A 65 -8.16 0.80 -6.72
N VAL A 66 -7.29 1.68 -7.25
CA VAL A 66 -7.66 2.99 -7.80
C VAL A 66 -7.19 3.04 -9.27
N SER A 67 -8.13 3.06 -10.22
CA SER A 67 -7.87 3.10 -11.66
C SER A 67 -8.02 4.50 -12.28
N GLY A 68 -8.47 5.50 -11.50
CA GLY A 68 -8.74 6.87 -11.95
C GLY A 68 -8.80 7.85 -10.78
N PRO A 69 -9.72 8.83 -10.80
CA PRO A 69 -9.99 9.68 -9.64
C PRO A 69 -10.32 8.83 -8.39
N LEU A 70 -9.97 9.35 -7.20
CA LEU A 70 -10.37 8.71 -5.95
C LEU A 70 -11.90 8.74 -5.84
N GLY A 71 -12.51 7.57 -5.68
CA GLY A 71 -13.92 7.45 -5.35
C GLY A 71 -14.12 7.31 -3.84
N GLU A 72 -15.31 7.69 -3.38
CA GLU A 72 -15.68 7.65 -1.95
C GLU A 72 -15.48 6.27 -1.33
N GLY A 73 -15.80 5.20 -2.05
CA GLY A 73 -15.62 3.83 -1.55
C GLY A 73 -14.15 3.46 -1.28
N GLN A 74 -13.20 3.99 -2.06
CA GLN A 74 -11.78 3.77 -1.78
C GLN A 74 -11.32 4.59 -0.57
N ILE A 75 -11.84 5.81 -0.42
CA ILE A 75 -11.55 6.67 0.73
C ILE A 75 -12.03 6.00 2.02
N ILE A 76 -13.28 5.56 2.07
CA ILE A 76 -13.86 4.88 3.24
C ILE A 76 -13.05 3.63 3.60
N ARG A 77 -12.71 2.79 2.62
CA ARG A 77 -11.87 1.60 2.86
C ARG A 77 -10.48 1.94 3.37
N PHE A 78 -9.90 3.03 2.88
CA PHE A 78 -8.58 3.46 3.32
C PHE A 78 -8.62 4.02 4.75
N HIS A 79 -9.65 4.78 5.10
CA HIS A 79 -9.85 5.26 6.47
C HIS A 79 -10.06 4.10 7.44
N ASP A 80 -10.90 3.13 7.08
CA ASP A 80 -11.12 1.92 7.89
C ASP A 80 -9.83 1.10 8.08
N ALA A 81 -9.06 0.92 7.00
CA ALA A 81 -7.77 0.25 7.07
C ALA A 81 -6.75 1.07 7.89
N TRP A 82 -6.76 2.39 7.78
CA TRP A 82 -5.92 3.28 8.56
C TRP A 82 -6.22 3.16 10.04
N GLU A 83 -7.48 3.03 10.47
CA GLU A 83 -7.82 2.85 11.89
C GLU A 83 -7.42 1.45 12.40
N LYS A 84 -7.68 0.40 11.61
CA LYS A 84 -7.51 -1.00 12.04
C LYS A 84 -6.09 -1.53 11.95
N LEU A 85 -5.30 -1.08 10.97
CA LEU A 85 -3.97 -1.63 10.72
C LEU A 85 -2.88 -0.91 11.53
N PRO A 86 -1.83 -1.64 11.94
CA PRO A 86 -0.72 -1.08 12.69
C PRO A 86 0.19 -0.19 11.82
N LYS A 87 0.78 0.84 12.44
CA LYS A 87 1.68 1.81 11.78
C LYS A 87 3.14 1.54 12.19
N PRO A 88 4.13 1.92 11.37
CA PRO A 88 4.02 2.68 10.13
C PRO A 88 3.48 1.85 8.96
N MET A 89 2.68 2.50 8.10
CA MET A 89 2.05 1.90 6.93
C MET A 89 2.79 2.29 5.64
N LEU A 90 3.02 1.33 4.75
CA LEU A 90 3.58 1.55 3.42
C LEU A 90 2.50 1.43 2.34
N GLY A 91 2.23 2.51 1.63
CA GLY A 91 1.39 2.48 0.45
C GLY A 91 2.17 2.26 -0.84
N TYR A 92 1.67 1.41 -1.74
CA TYR A 92 2.26 1.28 -3.07
C TYR A 92 1.22 1.35 -4.19
N CYS A 93 1.67 1.82 -5.35
CA CYS A 93 0.92 1.64 -6.59
C CYS A 93 1.91 1.47 -7.76
N ARG A 94 1.63 1.98 -8.97
CA ARG A 94 2.64 2.06 -10.03
C ARG A 94 3.80 2.99 -9.65
N SER A 95 3.49 4.21 -9.18
CA SER A 95 4.48 5.26 -8.86
C SER A 95 4.41 5.78 -7.42
N GLY A 96 3.48 5.28 -6.61
CA GLY A 96 3.18 5.77 -5.26
C GLY A 96 2.22 6.96 -5.17
N ALA A 97 1.86 7.60 -6.29
CA ALA A 97 0.99 8.78 -6.30
C ALA A 97 -0.41 8.49 -5.72
N ARG A 98 -1.07 7.42 -6.17
CA ARG A 98 -2.42 7.02 -5.71
C ARG A 98 -2.47 6.74 -4.20
N ALA A 99 -1.45 6.08 -3.68
CA ALA A 99 -1.34 5.82 -2.24
C ALA A 99 -1.16 7.12 -1.45
N GLY A 100 -0.36 8.06 -1.95
CA GLY A 100 -0.23 9.39 -1.38
C GLY A 100 -1.54 10.19 -1.41
N SER A 101 -2.32 10.08 -2.50
CA SER A 101 -3.64 10.71 -2.60
C SER A 101 -4.63 10.14 -1.59
N LEU A 102 -4.65 8.80 -1.38
CA LEU A 102 -5.46 8.19 -0.32
C LEU A 102 -5.07 8.74 1.05
N TYR A 103 -3.77 8.80 1.34
CA TYR A 103 -3.28 9.38 2.60
C TYR A 103 -3.69 10.84 2.80
N ALA A 104 -3.66 11.65 1.73
CA ALA A 104 -4.06 13.05 1.81
C ALA A 104 -5.55 13.26 2.18
N THR A 105 -6.38 12.22 2.12
CA THR A 105 -7.79 12.27 2.56
C THR A 105 -7.98 12.09 4.06
N LEU A 106 -6.95 11.64 4.79
CA LEU A 106 -6.95 11.64 6.25
C LEU A 106 -6.78 13.10 6.68
N SER A 107 -7.89 13.80 6.86
CA SER A 107 -7.92 15.18 7.35
C SER A 107 -6.97 15.34 8.54
N LYS A 108 -6.06 16.32 8.47
CA LYS A 108 -5.16 16.68 9.58
C LYS A 108 -5.90 17.49 10.63
#